data_AF-A0A935D5H7-F1
#
_entry.id   AF-A0A935D5H7-F1
#
_cell.length_a   1.000
_cell.length_b   1.000
_cell.length_c   1.000
_cell.angle_alpha   90.00
_cell.angle_beta   90.00
_cell.angle_gamma   90.00
#
_symmetry.space_group_name_H-M   'P 1'
#
loop_
_entity.id
_entity.type
_entity.pdbx_description
1 polymer ?
#
loop_
_entity_poly.entity_id
_entity_poly.type
_entity_poly.pdbx_seq_one_letter_code
_entity_poly.pdbx_strand_id
1 'polypeptide(L)'
;MKIEKSKFLAITTVIAAASGMSAFTACTITTTNGGADGGADSSVTPGPDGSTPTDGSTPTDGSTPTDGSTPTDSSTGDASKPDAADAAPTCLSDTGPAASCTGTGTNCLTSIEGQDVCAKFRAGFKNGVAADTAKCLALAPTCEAIPDPVETCAIAALAKACPDPAAVTPCRTAIAACGTAATVTQARCEQLYAGLSAAGRTAFADCTAEGCGLVDDTCFLPLF
;
A
#
# COMPACT_ATOMS: atom_id res chain seq x y z
N MET A 1 1.73 53.73 -14.07
CA MET A 1 1.94 52.36 -14.57
C MET A 1 0.59 51.82 -15.04
N LYS A 2 0.42 51.55 -16.34
CA LYS A 2 -0.82 50.98 -16.89
C LYS A 2 -0.66 49.46 -16.89
N ILE A 3 -1.53 48.76 -16.15
CA ILE A 3 -1.58 47.30 -16.14
C ILE A 3 -2.55 46.87 -17.25
N GLU A 4 -2.02 46.20 -18.26
CA GLU A 4 -2.76 45.65 -19.40
C GLU A 4 -3.58 44.43 -18.95
N LYS A 5 -4.90 44.60 -18.81
CA LYS A 5 -5.86 43.54 -18.42
C LYS A 5 -6.13 42.48 -19.50
N SER A 6 -5.52 42.63 -20.68
CA SER A 6 -5.85 41.85 -21.88
C SER A 6 -5.18 40.47 -21.94
N LYS A 7 -4.30 40.13 -20.99
CA LYS A 7 -3.55 38.85 -20.99
C LYS A 7 -4.08 37.81 -20.01
N PHE A 8 -5.23 38.04 -19.36
CA PHE A 8 -5.79 37.11 -18.35
C PHE A 8 -6.97 36.26 -18.83
N LEU A 9 -7.39 36.36 -20.10
CA LEU A 9 -8.46 35.52 -20.67
C LEU A 9 -7.93 34.70 -21.86
N ALA A 10 -7.15 33.66 -21.57
CA ALA A 10 -6.77 32.65 -22.58
C ALA A 10 -6.59 31.24 -21.99
N ILE A 11 -7.29 30.92 -20.89
CA ILE A 11 -7.34 29.55 -20.35
C ILE A 11 -8.78 29.26 -19.95
N THR A 12 -9.67 29.14 -20.93
CA THR A 12 -11.05 28.73 -20.69
C THR A 12 -11.61 28.10 -21.93
N THR A 13 -11.22 26.84 -22.20
CA THR A 13 -11.99 25.83 -22.97
C THR A 13 -11.07 24.66 -23.26
N VAL A 14 -11.19 23.55 -22.51
CA VAL A 14 -11.44 22.17 -23.01
C VAL A 14 -11.75 21.31 -21.78
N ILE A 15 -13.01 21.25 -21.33
CA ILE A 15 -13.52 20.07 -20.60
C ILE A 15 -14.94 19.84 -21.10
N ALA A 16 -15.05 18.99 -22.12
CA ALA A 16 -16.32 18.41 -22.54
C ALA A 16 -16.22 16.90 -22.35
N ALA A 17 -17.09 16.37 -21.49
CA ALA A 17 -17.59 15.01 -21.42
C ALA A 17 -16.57 13.85 -21.48
N ALA A 18 -16.10 13.43 -20.30
CA ALA A 18 -15.81 12.03 -20.02
C ALA A 18 -16.35 11.70 -18.63
N SER A 19 -17.51 11.06 -18.59
CA SER A 19 -18.08 10.49 -17.38
C SER A 19 -17.29 9.25 -16.97
N GLY A 20 -16.73 9.28 -15.76
CA GLY A 20 -16.38 8.06 -15.00
C GLY A 20 -15.00 7.47 -15.28
N MET A 21 -13.96 8.18 -14.88
CA MET A 21 -12.69 7.65 -14.34
C MET A 21 -11.92 8.84 -13.78
N SER A 22 -11.61 8.81 -12.49
CA SER A 22 -10.90 9.87 -11.78
C SER A 22 -9.54 10.09 -12.42
N ALA A 23 -9.42 11.20 -13.16
CA ALA A 23 -8.17 11.63 -13.76
C ALA A 23 -7.21 12.15 -12.67
N PHE A 24 -6.24 11.32 -12.29
CA PHE A 24 -4.97 11.86 -11.80
C PHE A 24 -4.33 12.58 -12.99
N THR A 25 -4.40 13.91 -12.95
CA THR A 25 -3.72 14.76 -13.92
C THR A 25 -2.23 14.60 -13.71
N ALA A 26 -1.57 14.16 -14.78
CA ALA A 26 -0.14 13.92 -14.90
C ALA A 26 0.73 14.97 -14.18
N CYS A 27 1.54 14.49 -13.25
CA CYS A 27 2.74 15.20 -12.84
C CYS A 27 3.77 15.07 -13.98
N THR A 28 3.77 16.02 -14.92
CA THR A 28 4.86 16.15 -15.89
C THR A 28 6.13 16.58 -15.17
N ILE A 29 6.95 15.60 -14.76
CA ILE A 29 8.34 15.84 -14.40
C ILE A 29 9.08 16.25 -15.67
N THR A 30 9.41 17.54 -15.78
CA THR A 30 10.32 18.04 -16.80
C THR A 30 11.74 17.69 -16.36
N THR A 31 12.24 16.53 -16.79
CA THR A 31 13.66 16.19 -16.68
C THR A 31 14.43 16.97 -17.75
N THR A 32 15.06 18.08 -17.35
CA THR A 32 16.07 18.74 -18.17
C THR A 32 17.33 17.87 -18.26
N ASN A 33 17.51 17.23 -19.41
CA ASN A 33 18.77 16.63 -19.83
C ASN A 33 19.84 17.73 -19.99
N GLY A 34 20.82 17.77 -19.09
CA GLY A 34 22.21 18.16 -19.40
C GLY A 34 23.04 16.89 -19.20
N GLY A 35 23.83 16.40 -20.15
CA GLY A 35 24.81 17.13 -20.95
C GLY A 35 26.15 16.48 -20.59
N ALA A 36 26.71 15.76 -21.55
CA ALA A 36 27.83 14.81 -21.46
C ALA A 36 29.12 15.39 -20.89
N ASP A 37 29.98 14.53 -20.35
CA ASP A 37 31.40 14.47 -20.72
C ASP A 37 31.97 13.07 -20.43
N GLY A 38 32.81 12.61 -21.35
CA GLY A 38 33.21 11.21 -21.53
C GLY A 38 34.40 10.73 -20.69
N GLY A 39 34.63 9.43 -20.75
CA GLY A 39 35.79 8.75 -20.19
C GLY A 39 35.95 7.38 -20.85
N ALA A 40 37.13 7.16 -21.42
CA ALA A 40 37.48 6.13 -22.38
C ALA A 40 37.76 4.74 -21.77
N ASP A 41 37.54 3.73 -22.63
CA ASP A 41 38.47 2.62 -22.95
C ASP A 41 38.72 1.49 -21.93
N SER A 42 38.31 0.27 -22.30
CA SER A 42 39.23 -0.88 -22.46
C SER A 42 38.47 -2.18 -22.77
N SER A 43 38.59 -2.58 -24.04
CA SER A 43 38.86 -3.95 -24.49
C SER A 43 39.09 -5.03 -23.41
N VAL A 44 38.24 -6.07 -23.37
CA VAL A 44 38.66 -7.49 -23.26
C VAL A 44 37.65 -8.39 -23.99
N THR A 45 38.23 -9.33 -24.74
CA THR A 45 37.75 -10.41 -25.64
C THR A 45 36.64 -11.37 -25.15
N PRO A 46 35.93 -12.05 -26.09
CA PRO A 46 34.99 -13.13 -25.80
C PRO A 46 35.68 -14.50 -25.73
N GLY A 47 35.31 -15.31 -24.74
CA GLY A 47 35.64 -16.73 -24.66
C GLY A 47 34.36 -17.56 -24.45
N PRO A 48 34.07 -18.55 -25.32
CA PRO A 48 33.01 -19.52 -25.08
C PRO A 48 33.56 -20.75 -24.35
N ASP A 49 32.64 -21.70 -24.08
CA ASP A 49 32.85 -23.04 -23.50
C ASP A 49 32.91 -23.01 -21.96
N GLY A 50 32.04 -23.67 -21.19
CA GLY A 50 31.24 -24.85 -21.45
C GLY A 50 31.39 -25.74 -20.21
N SER A 51 30.29 -26.22 -19.62
CA SER A 51 30.17 -27.48 -18.85
C SER A 51 28.86 -27.51 -18.05
N THR A 52 27.85 -28.22 -18.57
CA THR A 52 26.94 -29.06 -17.78
C THR A 52 27.62 -30.42 -17.60
N PRO A 53 27.68 -31.01 -16.39
CA PRO A 53 26.61 -31.94 -15.95
C PRO A 53 26.38 -31.82 -14.42
N THR A 54 25.33 -32.34 -13.78
CA THR A 54 25.03 -33.78 -13.66
C THR A 54 23.72 -33.93 -12.88
N ASP A 55 22.82 -34.78 -13.38
CA ASP A 55 21.68 -35.35 -12.66
C ASP A 55 22.13 -36.09 -11.40
N GLY A 56 21.42 -35.91 -10.29
CA GLY A 56 21.79 -36.54 -9.03
C GLY A 56 20.67 -36.63 -8.02
N SER A 57 19.87 -37.69 -8.17
CA SER A 57 19.21 -38.46 -7.09
C SER A 57 17.81 -38.04 -6.65
N THR A 58 16.82 -38.80 -7.13
CA THR A 58 15.71 -39.33 -6.32
C THR A 58 16.23 -40.54 -5.54
N PRO A 59 16.01 -40.64 -4.21
CA PRO A 59 14.91 -41.46 -3.70
C PRO A 59 14.26 -40.80 -2.44
N THR A 60 13.06 -41.13 -1.96
CA THR A 60 12.58 -42.46 -1.57
C THR A 60 11.09 -42.35 -1.26
N ASP A 61 10.28 -43.26 -1.79
CA ASP A 61 8.93 -43.54 -1.31
C ASP A 61 8.96 -44.00 0.14
N GLY A 62 8.14 -43.40 1.00
CA GLY A 62 8.14 -43.71 2.42
C GLY A 62 6.86 -43.30 3.14
N SER A 63 5.83 -44.13 2.94
CA SER A 63 4.77 -44.44 3.91
C SER A 63 3.58 -43.47 4.04
N THR A 64 2.44 -43.92 3.51
CA THR A 64 1.11 -43.79 4.13
C THR A 64 0.64 -45.20 4.54
N PRO A 65 -0.38 -45.41 5.38
CA PRO A 65 -1.09 -44.51 6.30
C PRO A 65 -1.08 -45.07 7.75
N THR A 66 -1.37 -44.23 8.74
CA THR A 66 -1.87 -44.74 10.03
C THR A 66 -3.33 -44.33 10.17
N ASP A 67 -4.22 -45.26 9.79
CA ASP A 67 -5.60 -45.28 10.28
C ASP A 67 -5.57 -45.37 11.80
N GLY A 68 -6.28 -44.46 12.47
CA GLY A 68 -6.19 -44.39 13.91
C GLY A 68 -7.16 -43.42 14.55
N SER A 69 -8.43 -43.81 14.56
CA SER A 69 -9.42 -43.49 15.60
C SER A 69 -10.21 -42.19 15.44
N THR A 70 -11.44 -42.34 14.97
CA THR A 70 -12.60 -41.65 15.55
C THR A 70 -12.80 -42.08 17.01
N PRO A 71 -13.07 -41.13 17.92
CA PRO A 71 -14.16 -41.34 18.84
C PRO A 71 -15.12 -40.13 18.90
N THR A 72 -16.39 -40.46 18.67
CA THR A 72 -17.51 -40.20 19.58
C THR A 72 -17.95 -38.74 19.81
N ASP A 73 -19.03 -38.42 19.09
CA ASP A 73 -20.14 -37.57 19.48
C ASP A 73 -20.48 -37.62 20.98
N SER A 74 -20.50 -36.47 21.66
CA SER A 74 -21.50 -36.15 22.71
C SER A 74 -21.22 -34.77 23.31
N SER A 75 -22.29 -34.00 23.45
CA SER A 75 -22.59 -33.00 24.52
C SER A 75 -22.88 -31.59 24.01
N THR A 76 -24.13 -31.44 23.58
CA THR A 76 -25.10 -30.45 24.04
C THR A 76 -24.64 -29.48 25.13
N GLY A 77 -24.76 -28.18 24.83
CA GLY A 77 -25.17 -27.14 25.78
C GLY A 77 -24.09 -26.60 26.70
N ASP A 78 -23.54 -25.43 26.36
CA ASP A 78 -23.78 -24.23 27.17
C ASP A 78 -23.28 -23.00 26.41
N ALA A 79 -24.15 -21.99 26.32
CA ALA A 79 -23.83 -20.68 25.78
C ALA A 79 -22.97 -19.91 26.78
N SER A 80 -21.72 -20.34 26.93
CA SER A 80 -20.69 -19.57 27.63
C SER A 80 -20.31 -18.40 26.74
N LYS A 81 -20.81 -17.22 27.11
CA LYS A 81 -20.28 -15.92 26.70
C LYS A 81 -18.74 -16.01 26.71
N PRO A 82 -18.05 -15.82 25.57
CA PRO A 82 -16.59 -15.84 25.59
C PRO A 82 -16.12 -14.66 26.43
N ASP A 83 -15.54 -14.96 27.58
CA ASP A 83 -14.86 -13.98 28.42
C ASP A 83 -13.70 -13.38 27.61
N ALA A 84 -13.80 -12.07 27.39
CA ALA A 84 -12.87 -11.26 26.63
C ALA A 84 -11.59 -10.96 27.42
N ALA A 85 -10.87 -12.00 27.84
CA ALA A 85 -9.59 -11.87 28.50
C ALA A 85 -8.58 -12.80 27.81
N ASP A 86 -7.53 -12.20 27.26
CA ASP A 86 -6.40 -12.87 26.60
C ASP A 86 -6.59 -13.34 25.14
N ALA A 87 -7.39 -12.62 24.37
CA ALA A 87 -7.18 -12.63 22.93
C ALA A 87 -5.86 -11.88 22.66
N ALA A 88 -4.83 -12.61 22.21
CA ALA A 88 -3.64 -12.01 21.58
C ALA A 88 -4.10 -10.85 20.68
N PRO A 89 -3.39 -9.70 20.65
CA PRO A 89 -3.86 -8.53 19.93
C PRO A 89 -4.20 -8.96 18.51
N THR A 90 -5.50 -9.04 18.22
CA THR A 90 -5.99 -9.43 16.92
C THR A 90 -5.51 -8.36 15.98
N CYS A 91 -4.50 -8.70 15.20
CA CYS A 91 -3.97 -7.83 14.17
C CYS A 91 -5.12 -7.38 13.25
N LEU A 92 -4.97 -6.23 12.62
CA LEU A 92 -6.00 -5.64 11.79
C LEU A 92 -6.05 -6.40 10.45
N SER A 93 -7.13 -7.15 10.24
CA SER A 93 -7.40 -7.92 9.02
C SER A 93 -8.52 -7.28 8.20
N ASP A 94 -8.90 -7.93 7.10
CA ASP A 94 -10.07 -7.56 6.30
C ASP A 94 -11.42 -7.94 6.94
N THR A 95 -11.38 -8.81 7.96
CA THR A 95 -12.58 -9.27 8.67
C THR A 95 -12.91 -8.28 9.78
N GLY A 96 -13.59 -7.19 9.43
CA GLY A 96 -14.01 -6.17 10.38
C GLY A 96 -15.08 -5.26 9.80
N PRO A 97 -15.78 -4.49 10.64
CA PRO A 97 -16.68 -3.47 10.15
C PRO A 97 -15.89 -2.46 9.30
N ALA A 98 -16.46 -2.04 8.18
CA ALA A 98 -15.89 -0.98 7.39
C ALA A 98 -15.77 0.30 8.24
N ALA A 99 -14.71 1.08 8.01
CA ALA A 99 -14.50 2.34 8.72
C ALA A 99 -15.74 3.26 8.59
N SER A 100 -16.17 3.87 9.69
CA SER A 100 -17.17 4.93 9.65
C SER A 100 -16.46 6.26 9.39
N CYS A 101 -16.67 6.85 8.21
CA CYS A 101 -16.17 8.19 7.88
C CYS A 101 -17.04 9.32 8.45
N THR A 102 -17.97 8.97 9.35
CA THR A 102 -18.83 9.92 10.03
C THR A 102 -18.18 10.30 11.35
N GLY A 103 -17.60 11.50 11.42
CA GLY A 103 -17.21 12.12 12.67
C GLY A 103 -18.39 12.79 13.37
N THR A 104 -18.31 12.92 14.69
CA THR A 104 -19.15 13.85 15.47
C THR A 104 -18.27 14.92 16.09
N GLY A 105 -18.76 16.15 16.20
CA GLY A 105 -18.03 17.25 16.84
C GLY A 105 -17.18 18.06 15.85
N THR A 106 -16.08 18.63 16.32
CA THR A 106 -15.12 19.41 15.51
C THR A 106 -13.81 18.61 15.40
N ASN A 107 -13.84 17.55 14.61
CA ASN A 107 -12.67 16.72 14.33
C ASN A 107 -12.41 16.63 12.83
N CYS A 108 -11.27 16.04 12.44
CA CYS A 108 -10.88 15.91 11.05
C CYS A 108 -11.99 15.29 10.17
N LEU A 109 -12.69 14.25 10.66
CA LEU A 109 -13.76 13.58 9.90
C LEU A 109 -15.03 14.42 9.69
N THR A 110 -15.15 15.60 10.32
CA THR A 110 -16.27 16.51 10.08
C THR A 110 -16.02 17.50 8.94
N SER A 111 -14.77 17.68 8.50
CA SER A 111 -14.47 18.45 7.29
C SER A 111 -14.72 17.63 6.03
N ILE A 112 -15.01 18.30 4.92
CA ILE A 112 -15.17 17.65 3.61
C ILE A 112 -13.88 16.91 3.22
N GLU A 113 -12.73 17.52 3.53
CA GLU A 113 -11.40 16.95 3.27
C GLU A 113 -11.18 15.66 4.06
N GLY A 114 -11.49 15.65 5.37
CA GLY A 114 -11.34 14.44 6.18
C GLY A 114 -12.29 13.31 5.77
N GLN A 115 -13.47 13.65 5.23
CA GLN A 115 -14.38 12.66 4.66
C GLN A 115 -13.85 12.05 3.36
N ASP A 116 -13.26 12.86 2.49
CA ASP A 116 -12.63 12.39 1.24
C ASP A 116 -11.43 11.49 1.53
N VAL A 117 -10.53 11.92 2.42
CA VAL A 117 -9.39 11.14 2.91
C VAL A 117 -9.85 9.81 3.51
N CYS A 118 -10.88 9.83 4.36
CA CYS A 118 -11.44 8.58 4.92
C CYS A 118 -12.06 7.67 3.85
N ALA A 119 -12.71 8.23 2.83
CA ALA A 119 -13.26 7.43 1.73
C ALA A 119 -12.15 6.73 0.93
N LYS A 120 -11.04 7.44 0.64
CA LYS A 120 -9.86 6.84 0.03
C LYS A 120 -9.26 5.74 0.89
N PHE A 121 -9.18 5.96 2.21
CA PHE A 121 -8.70 4.93 3.12
C PHE A 121 -9.52 3.65 3.09
N ARG A 122 -10.84 3.78 3.01
CA ARG A 122 -11.73 2.61 2.89
C ARG A 122 -11.58 1.87 1.58
N ALA A 123 -11.19 2.56 0.51
CA ALA A 123 -10.93 1.93 -0.78
C ALA A 123 -9.55 1.26 -0.80
N GLY A 124 -8.51 1.92 -0.26
CA GLY A 124 -7.12 1.49 -0.34
C GLY A 124 -6.68 0.50 0.74
N PHE A 125 -7.24 0.57 1.94
CA PHE A 125 -6.80 -0.25 3.08
C PHE A 125 -7.78 -1.36 3.42
N LYS A 126 -7.24 -2.41 4.07
CA LYS A 126 -8.06 -3.45 4.67
C LYS A 126 -9.03 -2.87 5.68
N ASN A 127 -10.22 -3.47 5.83
CA ASN A 127 -11.28 -2.91 6.67
C ASN A 127 -10.83 -2.59 8.10
N GLY A 128 -10.07 -3.49 8.73
CA GLY A 128 -9.55 -3.29 10.09
C GLY A 128 -8.57 -2.11 10.17
N VAL A 129 -7.67 -1.98 9.18
CA VAL A 129 -6.70 -0.87 9.11
C VAL A 129 -7.42 0.45 8.87
N ALA A 130 -8.33 0.51 7.89
CA ALA A 130 -9.14 1.69 7.61
C ALA A 130 -9.96 2.12 8.85
N ALA A 131 -10.54 1.16 9.57
CA ALA A 131 -11.33 1.45 10.78
C ALA A 131 -10.46 2.00 11.92
N ASP A 132 -9.25 1.49 12.12
CA ASP A 132 -8.32 2.02 13.12
C ASP A 132 -7.80 3.41 12.74
N THR A 133 -7.46 3.63 11.46
CA THR A 133 -7.10 4.95 10.94
C THR A 133 -8.24 5.97 11.16
N ALA A 134 -9.49 5.60 10.84
CA ALA A 134 -10.64 6.48 11.06
C ALA A 134 -10.87 6.81 12.55
N LYS A 135 -10.67 5.84 13.46
CA LYS A 135 -10.72 6.10 14.91
C LYS A 135 -9.66 7.12 15.33
N CYS A 136 -8.45 7.00 14.80
CA CYS A 136 -7.37 7.93 15.09
C CYS A 136 -7.69 9.34 14.53
N LEU A 137 -8.20 9.44 13.30
CA LEU A 137 -8.65 10.71 12.70
C LEU A 137 -9.82 11.35 13.45
N ALA A 138 -10.71 10.55 14.04
CA ALA A 138 -11.80 11.07 14.86
C ALA A 138 -11.31 11.78 16.15
N LEU A 139 -10.07 11.49 16.59
CA LEU A 139 -9.41 12.14 17.72
C LEU A 139 -8.60 13.37 17.29
N ALA A 140 -8.28 13.51 16.00
CA ALA A 140 -7.55 14.65 15.48
C ALA A 140 -8.47 15.88 15.39
N PRO A 141 -8.09 17.03 15.97
CA PRO A 141 -8.93 18.23 15.96
C PRO A 141 -9.07 18.84 14.55
N THR A 142 -8.01 18.76 13.74
CA THR A 142 -7.97 19.22 12.35
C THR A 142 -7.27 18.19 11.47
N CYS A 143 -7.48 18.25 10.16
CA CYS A 143 -6.76 17.40 9.20
C CYS A 143 -5.40 17.97 8.78
N GLU A 144 -5.16 19.27 8.97
CA GLU A 144 -3.95 19.98 8.50
C GLU A 144 -2.92 20.22 9.61
N ALA A 145 -2.95 19.47 10.72
CA ALA A 145 -1.95 19.65 11.78
C ALA A 145 -0.56 19.19 11.31
N ILE A 146 0.51 19.76 11.88
CA ILE A 146 1.90 19.30 11.66
C ILE A 146 2.39 18.65 12.97
N PRO A 147 2.86 17.38 12.94
CA PRO A 147 2.89 16.45 11.81
C PRO A 147 1.49 16.06 11.34
N ASP A 148 1.37 15.68 10.06
CA ASP A 148 0.07 15.36 9.45
C ASP A 148 -0.61 14.22 10.23
N PRO A 149 -1.78 14.48 10.85
CA PRO A 149 -2.49 13.47 11.61
C PRO A 149 -2.96 12.32 10.72
N VAL A 150 -3.23 12.56 9.43
CA VAL A 150 -3.61 11.55 8.45
C VAL A 150 -2.50 10.52 8.29
N GLU A 151 -1.29 10.98 8.00
CA GLU A 151 -0.13 10.13 7.80
C GLU A 151 0.23 9.38 9.09
N THR A 152 0.28 10.10 10.21
CA THR A 152 0.61 9.53 11.53
C THR A 152 -0.39 8.43 11.92
N CYS A 153 -1.68 8.68 11.73
CA CYS A 153 -2.73 7.71 12.02
C CYS A 153 -2.66 6.48 11.10
N ALA A 154 -2.42 6.67 9.81
CA ALA A 154 -2.32 5.57 8.87
C ALA A 154 -1.10 4.68 9.14
N ILE A 155 0.07 5.27 9.41
CA ILE A 155 1.28 4.51 9.76
C ILE A 155 1.06 3.71 11.04
N ALA A 156 0.41 4.30 12.05
CA ALA A 156 0.09 3.61 13.30
C ALA A 156 -0.89 2.44 13.10
N ALA A 157 -1.88 2.59 12.23
CA ALA A 157 -2.82 1.53 11.89
C ALA A 157 -2.16 0.40 11.06
N LEU A 158 -1.33 0.76 10.07
CA LEU A 158 -0.55 -0.18 9.27
C LEU A 158 0.39 -1.02 10.12
N ALA A 159 0.98 -0.44 11.16
CA ALA A 159 1.84 -1.16 12.09
C ALA A 159 1.11 -2.30 12.84
N LYS A 160 -0.22 -2.24 12.91
CA LYS A 160 -1.08 -3.26 13.54
C LYS A 160 -1.67 -4.25 12.53
N ALA A 161 -1.40 -4.11 11.23
CA ALA A 161 -1.94 -4.99 10.20
C ALA A 161 -1.47 -6.44 10.40
N CYS A 162 -2.35 -7.40 10.08
CA CYS A 162 -1.98 -8.81 10.12
C CYS A 162 -0.89 -9.12 9.08
N PRO A 163 0.16 -9.89 9.43
CA PRO A 163 1.11 -10.40 8.46
C PRO A 163 0.39 -11.08 7.30
N ASP A 164 0.81 -10.76 6.09
CA ASP A 164 0.19 -11.29 4.88
C ASP A 164 1.26 -11.92 3.98
N PRO A 165 1.34 -13.26 3.88
CA PRO A 165 2.33 -13.90 3.04
C PRO A 165 2.16 -13.58 1.55
N ALA A 166 0.98 -13.16 1.10
CA ALA A 166 0.75 -12.73 -0.28
C ALA A 166 1.36 -11.34 -0.57
N ALA A 167 1.82 -10.61 0.44
CA ALA A 167 2.53 -9.34 0.28
C ALA A 167 3.99 -9.50 -0.19
N VAL A 168 4.62 -10.65 0.08
CA VAL A 168 6.07 -10.86 -0.10
C VAL A 168 6.49 -10.72 -1.56
N THR A 169 5.83 -11.46 -2.46
CA THR A 169 6.14 -11.45 -3.89
C THR A 169 5.96 -10.07 -4.54
N PRO A 170 4.79 -9.40 -4.46
CA PRO A 170 4.61 -8.09 -5.09
C PRO A 170 5.53 -7.03 -4.51
N CYS A 171 5.80 -7.09 -3.20
CA CYS A 171 6.76 -6.19 -2.56
C CYS A 171 8.17 -6.34 -3.13
N ARG A 172 8.65 -7.59 -3.29
CA ARG A 172 9.97 -7.84 -3.89
C ARG A 172 10.04 -7.32 -5.33
N THR A 173 8.98 -7.51 -6.11
CA THR A 173 8.89 -6.99 -7.48
C THR A 173 8.93 -5.46 -7.50
N ALA A 174 8.19 -4.79 -6.61
CA ALA A 174 8.17 -3.35 -6.50
C ALA A 174 9.56 -2.79 -6.13
N ILE A 175 10.22 -3.36 -5.11
CA ILE A 175 11.58 -2.94 -4.71
C ILE A 175 12.58 -3.18 -5.85
N ALA A 176 12.49 -4.31 -6.54
CA ALA A 176 13.37 -4.61 -7.67
C ALA A 176 13.17 -3.62 -8.84
N ALA A 177 11.93 -3.20 -9.12
CA ALA A 177 11.64 -2.17 -10.11
C ALA A 177 12.27 -0.81 -9.75
N CYS A 178 12.47 -0.54 -8.45
CA CYS A 178 13.07 0.67 -7.94
C CYS A 178 14.60 0.69 -7.92
N GLY A 179 15.25 -0.45 -8.16
CA GLY A 179 16.70 -0.56 -8.14
C GLY A 179 17.32 -0.03 -6.85
N THR A 180 18.43 0.71 -6.95
CA THR A 180 19.16 1.25 -5.80
C THR A 180 18.58 2.54 -5.22
N ALA A 181 17.53 3.10 -5.84
CA ALA A 181 16.89 4.32 -5.36
C ALA A 181 15.91 4.05 -4.20
N ALA A 182 15.55 2.79 -3.96
CA ALA A 182 14.65 2.42 -2.88
C ALA A 182 15.31 2.58 -1.50
N THR A 183 14.84 3.55 -0.73
CA THR A 183 15.08 3.65 0.73
C THR A 183 14.20 2.68 1.52
N VAL A 184 13.16 2.13 0.89
CA VAL A 184 12.20 1.23 1.53
C VAL A 184 12.78 -0.17 1.67
N THR A 185 12.86 -0.66 2.91
CA THR A 185 13.28 -2.03 3.19
C THR A 185 12.19 -3.03 2.81
N GLN A 186 12.58 -4.27 2.49
CA GLN A 186 11.63 -5.35 2.19
C GLN A 186 10.60 -5.54 3.30
N ALA A 187 11.04 -5.52 4.57
CA ALA A 187 10.16 -5.65 5.72
C ALA A 187 9.13 -4.51 5.81
N ARG A 188 9.54 -3.26 5.52
CA ARG A 188 8.63 -2.11 5.53
C ARG A 188 7.59 -2.22 4.41
N CYS A 189 8.02 -2.60 3.21
CA CYS A 189 7.12 -2.76 2.08
C CYS A 189 6.15 -3.95 2.28
N GLU A 190 6.59 -5.07 2.86
CA GLU A 190 5.71 -6.18 3.24
C GLU A 190 4.66 -5.75 4.26
N GLN A 191 5.07 -4.97 5.29
CA GLN A 191 4.15 -4.41 6.29
C GLN A 191 3.09 -3.49 5.65
N LEU A 192 3.48 -2.68 4.67
CA LEU A 192 2.57 -1.79 3.96
C LEU A 192 1.55 -2.60 3.15
N TYR A 193 2.03 -3.51 2.30
CA TYR A 193 1.16 -4.40 1.53
C TYR A 193 0.21 -5.22 2.40
N ALA A 194 0.66 -5.63 3.59
CA ALA A 194 -0.14 -6.38 4.53
C ALA A 194 -1.39 -5.61 5.00
N GLY A 195 -1.33 -4.27 5.06
CA GLY A 195 -2.48 -3.42 5.41
C GLY A 195 -3.31 -2.92 4.22
N LEU A 196 -2.85 -3.11 2.98
CA LEU A 196 -3.57 -2.69 1.77
C LEU A 196 -4.66 -3.70 1.37
N SER A 197 -5.78 -3.18 0.90
CA SER A 197 -6.82 -3.95 0.21
C SER A 197 -6.33 -4.42 -1.16
N ALA A 198 -7.09 -5.28 -1.84
CA ALA A 198 -6.77 -5.67 -3.22
C ALA A 198 -6.65 -4.44 -4.16
N ALA A 199 -7.56 -3.47 -4.03
CA ALA A 199 -7.53 -2.24 -4.82
C ALA A 199 -6.32 -1.36 -4.46
N GLY A 200 -5.99 -1.24 -3.17
CA GLY A 200 -4.81 -0.49 -2.73
C GLY A 200 -3.50 -1.10 -3.23
N ARG A 201 -3.41 -2.44 -3.30
CA ARG A 201 -2.24 -3.12 -3.88
C ARG A 201 -2.08 -2.84 -5.36
N THR A 202 -3.18 -2.84 -6.12
CA THR A 202 -3.16 -2.47 -7.54
C THR A 202 -2.70 -1.03 -7.70
N ALA A 203 -3.29 -0.08 -6.98
CA ALA A 203 -2.89 1.32 -7.04
C ALA A 203 -1.41 1.55 -6.66
N PHE A 204 -0.92 0.85 -5.62
CA PHE A 204 0.47 0.92 -5.21
C PHE A 204 1.41 0.35 -6.30
N ALA A 205 1.05 -0.80 -6.89
CA ALA A 205 1.82 -1.41 -7.96
C ALA A 205 1.89 -0.50 -9.20
N ASP A 206 0.76 0.09 -9.59
CA ASP A 206 0.68 1.04 -10.71
C ASP A 206 1.59 2.25 -10.46
N CYS A 207 1.56 2.82 -9.25
CA CYS A 207 2.46 3.93 -8.93
C CYS A 207 3.94 3.54 -9.02
N THR A 208 4.32 2.36 -8.50
CA THR A 208 5.71 1.90 -8.60
C THR A 208 6.15 1.64 -10.04
N ALA A 209 5.21 1.39 -10.96
CA ALA A 209 5.50 1.24 -12.38
C ALA A 209 5.73 2.58 -13.09
N GLU A 210 5.09 3.66 -12.63
CA GLU A 210 5.25 5.02 -13.18
C GLU A 210 6.57 5.68 -12.75
N GLY A 211 7.15 5.23 -11.64
CA GLY A 211 8.46 5.67 -11.18
C GLY A 211 8.62 5.47 -9.68
N CYS A 212 9.82 5.11 -9.26
CA CYS A 212 10.10 4.78 -7.86
C CYS A 212 10.34 6.00 -6.97
N GLY A 213 9.36 6.91 -6.93
CA GLY A 213 9.27 8.01 -5.98
C GLY A 213 8.91 7.56 -4.55
N LEU A 214 9.37 6.38 -4.13
CA LEU A 214 9.16 5.86 -2.76
C LEU A 214 9.93 6.67 -1.70
N VAL A 215 10.81 7.58 -2.12
CA VAL A 215 11.66 8.39 -1.23
C VAL A 215 10.88 9.55 -0.60
N ASP A 216 9.83 10.04 -1.27
CA ASP A 216 9.04 11.22 -0.87
C ASP A 216 7.55 10.88 -0.60
N ASP A 217 7.24 9.62 -0.29
CA ASP A 217 5.86 9.15 -0.07
C ASP A 217 4.90 9.44 -1.24
N THR A 218 5.42 9.74 -2.44
CA THR A 218 4.58 10.14 -3.58
C THR A 218 3.68 9.02 -4.09
N CYS A 219 4.09 7.76 -3.93
CA CYS A 219 3.21 6.60 -4.19
C CYS A 219 2.25 6.28 -3.05
N PHE A 220 2.43 6.92 -1.90
CA PHE A 220 1.51 6.86 -0.78
C PHE A 220 0.43 7.91 -0.88
N LEU A 221 0.76 9.11 -1.37
CA LEU A 221 -0.18 10.20 -1.57
C LEU A 221 -1.44 9.85 -2.38
N PRO A 222 -1.44 9.05 -3.46
CA PRO A 222 -2.69 8.68 -4.13
C PRO A 222 -3.62 7.80 -3.27
N LEU A 223 -3.10 7.21 -2.17
CA LEU A 223 -3.90 6.51 -1.17
C LEU A 223 -4.43 7.45 -0.06
N PHE A 224 -3.95 8.70 0.00
CA PHE A 224 -4.30 9.75 0.96
C PHE A 224 -5.11 10.88 0.28
#